data_AF-S8A176-F1
#
_entry.id   AF-S8A176-F1
#
_cell.length_a   1.000
_cell.length_b   1.000
_cell.length_c   1.000
_cell.angle_alpha   90.00
_cell.angle_beta   90.00
_cell.angle_gamma   90.00
#
_symmetry.space_group_name_H-M   'P 1'
#
loop_
_entity.id
_entity.type
_entity.pdbx_description
1 polymer ?
#
loop_
_entity_poly.entity_id
_entity_poly.type
_entity_poly.pdbx_seq_one_letter_code
_entity_poly.pdbx_strand_id
1 'polypeptide(L)'
;MATKAGASVLKQGAKRDPELYILGAIMTGVFGVAGYYFASKPTTASSHESVAHPRENSMPWHSDDASATYKYKYHPHGDFSKPPKEAPSALHSVIIPDVELPKALHEKFNKFGKEDW
;
A
#
# COMPACT_ATOMS: atom_id res chain seq x y z
N MET A 1 -30.24 10.72 13.45
CA MET A 1 -30.87 11.45 14.58
C MET A 1 -31.87 10.53 15.25
N ALA A 2 -31.62 10.10 16.49
CA ALA A 2 -32.61 9.33 17.24
C ALA A 2 -33.82 10.25 17.54
N THR A 3 -34.99 9.89 17.01
CA THR A 3 -36.23 10.63 17.20
C THR A 3 -36.64 10.57 18.68
N LYS A 4 -37.29 11.64 19.20
CA LYS A 4 -37.72 11.72 20.62
C LYS A 4 -38.46 10.47 21.13
N ALA A 5 -39.17 9.78 20.23
CA ALA A 5 -39.86 8.52 20.52
C ALA A 5 -38.91 7.36 20.89
N GLY A 6 -37.74 7.25 20.25
CA GLY A 6 -36.74 6.24 20.60
C GLY A 6 -36.11 6.49 21.96
N ALA A 7 -35.90 7.76 22.33
CA ALA A 7 -35.34 8.13 23.62
C ALA A 7 -36.29 7.82 24.79
N SER A 8 -37.61 7.99 24.61
CA SER A 8 -38.60 7.62 25.63
C SER A 8 -38.65 6.11 25.88
N VAL A 9 -38.59 5.30 24.83
CA VAL A 9 -38.60 3.83 24.94
C VAL A 9 -37.32 3.33 25.63
N LEU A 10 -36.15 3.87 25.27
CA LEU A 10 -34.89 3.53 25.92
C LEU A 10 -34.87 3.91 27.40
N LYS A 11 -35.42 5.08 27.76
CA LYS A 11 -35.55 5.49 29.17
C LYS A 11 -36.51 4.60 29.95
N GLN A 12 -37.57 4.10 29.32
CA GLN A 12 -38.53 3.22 29.98
C GLN A 12 -37.97 1.81 30.17
N GLY A 13 -37.17 1.31 29.22
CA GLY A 13 -36.42 0.06 29.37
C GLY A 13 -35.32 0.16 30.43
N ALA A 14 -34.51 1.22 30.40
CA ALA A 14 -33.43 1.42 31.36
C ALA A 14 -33.90 1.73 32.80
N LYS A 15 -35.13 2.22 32.98
CA LYS A 15 -35.77 2.35 34.31
C LYS A 15 -36.19 1.01 34.91
N ARG A 16 -36.49 0.01 34.07
CA ARG A 16 -36.82 -1.34 34.53
C ARG A 16 -35.57 -2.10 34.94
N ASP A 17 -34.53 -2.02 34.12
CA ASP A 17 -33.25 -2.69 34.34
C ASP A 17 -32.12 -1.65 34.41
N PRO A 18 -31.70 -1.22 35.62
CA PRO A 18 -30.69 -0.17 35.76
C PRO A 18 -29.33 -0.54 35.17
N GLU A 19 -29.05 -1.83 34.97
CA GLU A 19 -27.86 -2.36 34.30
C GLU A 19 -27.74 -1.89 32.83
N LEU A 20 -28.87 -1.58 32.17
CA LEU A 20 -28.85 -1.06 30.80
C LEU A 20 -28.14 0.30 30.69
N TYR A 21 -28.14 1.11 31.74
CA TYR A 21 -27.39 2.38 31.74
C TYR A 21 -25.88 2.15 31.73
N ILE A 22 -25.42 1.15 32.49
CA ILE A 22 -24.00 0.77 32.57
C ILE A 22 -23.56 0.19 31.23
N LEU A 23 -24.36 -0.72 30.65
CA LEU A 23 -24.10 -1.29 29.34
C LEU A 23 -24.08 -0.20 28.24
N GLY A 24 -25.02 0.75 28.29
CA GLY A 24 -25.05 1.88 27.37
C GLY A 24 -23.82 2.79 27.46
N ALA A 25 -23.33 3.05 28.69
CA ALA A 25 -22.11 3.81 28.91
C ALA A 25 -20.87 3.09 28.34
N ILE A 26 -20.77 1.76 28.52
CA ILE A 26 -19.66 0.96 27.98
C ILE A 26 -19.70 0.94 26.45
N MET A 27 -20.86 0.68 25.86
CA MET A 27 -21.02 0.65 24.40
C MET A 27 -20.66 1.99 23.77
N THR A 28 -21.17 3.10 24.31
CA THR A 28 -20.85 4.45 23.81
C THR A 28 -19.36 4.78 23.99
N GLY A 29 -18.73 4.33 25.07
CA GLY A 29 -17.29 4.45 25.27
C GLY A 29 -16.46 3.68 24.24
N VAL A 30 -16.77 2.40 24.02
CA VAL A 30 -16.05 1.54 23.05
C VAL A 30 -16.22 2.05 21.63
N PHE A 31 -17.45 2.39 21.21
CA PHE A 31 -17.69 2.95 19.88
C PHE A 31 -17.08 4.35 19.71
N GLY A 32 -17.01 5.16 20.77
CA GLY A 32 -16.34 6.45 20.76
C GLY A 32 -14.83 6.32 20.54
N VAL A 33 -14.18 5.40 21.27
CA VAL A 33 -12.74 5.13 21.12
C VAL A 33 -12.43 4.53 19.75
N ALA A 34 -13.21 3.54 19.31
CA ALA A 34 -13.06 2.96 17.98
C ALA A 34 -13.27 4.03 16.89
N GLY A 35 -14.32 4.85 17.00
CA GLY A 35 -14.58 5.96 16.09
C GLY A 35 -13.45 6.97 16.06
N TYR A 36 -12.88 7.36 17.21
CA TYR A 36 -11.72 8.23 17.28
C TYR A 36 -10.47 7.61 16.65
N TYR A 37 -10.24 6.31 16.87
CA TYR A 37 -9.13 5.58 16.26
C TYR A 37 -9.25 5.53 14.73
N PHE A 38 -10.43 5.22 14.20
CA PHE A 38 -10.66 5.21 12.75
C PHE A 38 -10.69 6.61 12.12
N ALA A 39 -11.10 7.64 12.86
CA ALA A 39 -11.06 9.02 12.39
C ALA A 39 -9.62 9.58 12.36
N SER A 40 -8.81 9.26 13.38
CA SER A 40 -7.40 9.68 13.44
C SER A 40 -6.50 8.88 12.49
N LYS A 41 -6.89 7.64 12.18
CA LYS A 41 -6.19 6.76 11.24
C LYS A 41 -7.15 6.33 10.14
N PRO A 42 -7.37 7.16 9.11
CA PRO A 42 -8.17 6.76 7.97
C PRO A 42 -7.57 5.49 7.38
N THR A 43 -8.36 4.41 7.36
CA THR A 43 -8.00 3.14 6.74
C THR A 43 -8.08 3.29 5.23
N THR A 44 -7.21 4.12 4.65
CA THR A 44 -6.95 4.09 3.22
C THR A 44 -6.26 2.76 2.92
N ALA A 45 -6.80 2.02 1.95
CA ALA A 45 -6.19 0.79 1.47
C ALA A 45 -4.78 1.13 0.97
N SER A 46 -3.76 0.72 1.73
CA SER A 46 -2.37 0.78 1.26
C SER A 46 -2.19 -0.32 0.22
N SER A 47 -2.62 -0.05 -1.01
CA SER A 47 -2.13 -0.79 -2.18
C SER A 47 -1.31 0.09 -3.13
N HIS A 48 -1.33 1.41 -2.92
CA HIS A 48 -0.47 2.35 -3.63
C HIS A 48 0.10 3.34 -2.60
N GLU A 49 1.38 3.20 -2.26
CA GLU A 49 2.12 4.32 -1.67
C GLU A 49 2.12 5.43 -2.73
N SER A 50 1.70 6.66 -2.40
CA SER A 50 1.82 7.77 -3.34
C SER A 50 3.31 8.11 -3.46
N VAL A 51 3.97 7.42 -4.36
CA VAL A 51 5.37 7.63 -4.64
C VAL A 51 5.47 8.99 -5.31
N ALA A 52 6.01 9.97 -4.59
CA ALA A 52 6.19 11.30 -5.13
C ALA A 52 7.16 11.24 -6.32
N HIS A 53 6.65 11.53 -7.51
CA HIS A 53 7.47 11.68 -8.70
C HIS A 53 8.28 12.98 -8.58
N PRO A 54 9.61 12.95 -8.83
CA PRO A 54 10.41 14.15 -8.96
C PRO A 54 9.82 15.08 -10.02
N ARG A 55 9.84 16.40 -9.79
CA ARG A 55 9.25 17.36 -10.74
C ARG A 55 10.04 17.48 -12.04
N GLU A 56 11.34 17.18 -12.02
CA GLU A 56 12.24 17.34 -13.16
C GLU A 56 12.71 15.97 -13.67
N ASN A 57 12.55 15.74 -14.98
CA ASN A 57 13.07 14.56 -15.71
C ASN A 57 12.79 13.19 -15.06
N SER A 58 11.68 13.06 -14.35
CA SER A 58 11.29 11.82 -13.66
C SER A 58 10.62 10.78 -14.55
N MET A 59 10.09 11.24 -15.69
CA MET A 59 9.34 10.41 -16.63
C MET A 59 10.23 10.13 -17.85
N PRO A 60 10.24 8.90 -18.38
CA PRO A 60 11.14 8.49 -19.46
C PRO A 60 11.01 9.31 -20.76
N TRP A 61 9.87 9.94 -21.00
CA TRP A 61 9.60 10.74 -22.20
C TRP A 61 10.00 12.21 -22.06
N HIS A 62 10.48 12.66 -20.90
CA HIS A 62 10.99 14.02 -20.73
C HIS A 62 12.46 14.16 -21.17
N SER A 63 13.15 13.06 -21.48
CA SER A 63 14.50 13.09 -22.03
C SER A 63 14.47 12.89 -23.55
N ASP A 64 15.03 13.85 -24.29
CA ASP A 64 15.24 13.77 -25.74
C ASP A 64 16.51 12.99 -26.14
N ASP A 65 17.25 12.48 -25.14
CA ASP A 65 18.50 11.75 -25.35
C ASP A 65 18.23 10.29 -25.74
N ALA A 66 18.77 9.88 -26.90
CA ALA A 66 18.65 8.52 -27.43
C ALA A 66 19.39 7.44 -26.59
N SER A 67 20.32 7.86 -25.72
CA SER A 67 21.10 6.99 -24.83
C SER A 67 20.61 7.02 -23.37
N ALA A 68 19.52 7.73 -23.08
CA ALA A 68 19.00 7.83 -21.72
C ALA A 68 18.49 6.47 -21.23
N THR A 69 18.72 6.22 -19.94
CA THR A 69 18.10 5.08 -19.26
C THR A 69 16.62 5.43 -19.03
N TYR A 70 15.73 4.93 -19.89
CA TYR A 70 14.27 5.18 -19.91
C TYR A 70 13.50 4.62 -18.69
N LYS A 71 14.06 4.75 -17.49
CA LYS A 71 13.47 4.30 -16.23
C LYS A 71 12.74 5.46 -15.55
N TYR A 72 11.66 5.13 -14.85
CA TYR A 72 10.99 6.11 -13.99
C TYR A 72 11.84 6.40 -12.77
N LYS A 73 11.87 7.66 -12.34
CA LYS A 73 12.53 8.07 -11.09
C LYS A 73 11.51 8.34 -10.01
N TYR A 74 11.88 8.07 -8.77
CA TYR A 74 11.02 8.31 -7.62
C TYR A 74 11.76 8.71 -6.34
N HIS A 75 11.08 9.45 -5.47
CA HIS A 75 11.57 9.68 -4.10
C HIS A 75 11.19 8.49 -3.20
N PRO A 76 12.17 7.80 -2.59
CA PRO A 76 11.86 6.76 -1.60
C PRO A 76 11.01 7.33 -0.47
N HIS A 77 9.90 6.65 -0.13
CA HIS A 77 8.95 7.07 0.91
C HIS A 77 8.31 8.45 0.68
N GLY A 78 8.33 8.97 -0.55
CA GLY A 78 7.78 10.30 -0.87
C GLY A 78 8.57 11.48 -0.27
N ASP A 79 9.80 11.26 0.16
CA ASP A 79 10.64 12.28 0.79
C ASP A 79 11.44 13.10 -0.25
N PHE A 80 11.03 14.35 -0.47
CA PHE A 80 11.67 15.28 -1.41
C PHE A 80 13.10 15.70 -1.00
N SER A 81 13.50 15.50 0.27
CA SER A 81 14.86 15.79 0.72
C SER A 81 15.88 14.75 0.25
N LYS A 82 15.42 13.55 -0.14
CA LYS A 82 16.29 12.46 -0.59
C LYS A 82 16.45 12.50 -2.11
N PRO A 83 17.62 12.14 -2.65
CA PRO A 83 17.83 12.10 -4.09
C PRO A 83 16.89 11.07 -4.77
N PRO A 84 16.37 11.36 -5.98
CA PRO A 84 15.55 10.42 -6.74
C PRO A 84 16.29 9.11 -7.03
N LYS A 85 15.57 7.98 -6.89
CA LYS A 85 16.05 6.64 -7.23
C LYS A 85 15.39 6.14 -8.51
N GLU A 86 16.15 5.42 -9.32
CA GLU A 86 15.65 4.75 -10.53
C GLU A 86 14.78 3.54 -10.17
N ALA A 87 13.68 3.35 -10.91
CA ALA A 87 12.83 2.18 -10.79
C ALA A 87 13.61 0.89 -11.13
N PRO A 88 13.31 -0.24 -10.47
CA PRO A 88 13.83 -1.52 -10.89
C PRO A 88 13.44 -1.81 -12.35
N SER A 89 14.29 -2.56 -13.05
CA SER A 89 14.03 -3.01 -14.42
C SER A 89 12.68 -3.72 -14.51
N ALA A 90 11.91 -3.45 -15.57
CA ALA A 90 10.67 -4.18 -15.87
C ALA A 90 10.92 -5.68 -16.10
N LEU A 91 12.14 -6.04 -16.50
CA LEU A 91 12.57 -7.42 -16.63
C LEU A 91 13.34 -7.84 -15.38
N HIS A 92 12.78 -8.79 -14.64
CA HIS A 92 13.43 -9.44 -13.51
C HIS A 92 13.97 -10.81 -13.94
N SER A 93 15.29 -10.96 -14.00
CA SER A 93 15.93 -12.26 -14.22
C SER A 93 16.53 -12.75 -12.90
N VAL A 94 16.00 -13.86 -12.38
CA VAL A 94 16.63 -14.57 -11.26
C VAL A 94 17.54 -15.64 -11.85
N ILE A 95 18.84 -15.52 -11.58
CA ILE A 95 19.78 -16.59 -11.87
C ILE A 95 19.85 -17.44 -10.60
N ILE A 96 19.48 -18.71 -10.72
CA ILE A 96 19.59 -19.67 -9.63
C ILE A 96 20.96 -20.35 -9.81
N PRO A 97 21.97 -20.06 -8.98
CA PRO A 97 23.23 -20.80 -9.01
C PRO A 97 23.00 -22.24 -8.53
N ASP A 98 23.80 -23.18 -9.03
CA ASP A 98 23.89 -24.58 -8.58
C ASP A 98 22.64 -25.45 -8.78
N VAL A 99 22.00 -25.34 -9.94
CA VAL A 99 21.04 -26.36 -10.39
C VAL A 99 21.71 -27.25 -11.43
N GLU A 100 21.89 -28.53 -11.12
CA GLU A 100 22.29 -29.56 -12.09
C GLU A 100 21.13 -29.84 -13.06
N LEU A 101 20.82 -28.89 -13.94
CA LEU A 101 19.92 -29.14 -15.07
C LEU A 101 20.58 -30.17 -15.99
N PRO A 102 19.86 -31.21 -16.44
CA PRO A 102 20.34 -32.09 -17.50
C PRO A 102 20.89 -31.29 -18.68
N LYS A 103 22.04 -31.68 -19.22
CA LYS A 103 22.81 -30.93 -20.24
C LYS A 103 21.95 -30.42 -21.41
N ALA A 104 20.98 -31.22 -21.85
CA ALA A 104 20.04 -30.85 -22.92
C ALA A 104 19.16 -29.64 -22.57
N LEU A 105 18.70 -29.51 -21.32
CA LEU A 105 17.90 -28.37 -20.87
C LEU A 105 18.79 -27.15 -20.61
N HIS A 106 20.00 -27.36 -20.08
CA HIS A 106 20.98 -26.29 -19.90
C HIS A 106 21.32 -25.63 -21.25
N GLU A 107 21.67 -26.39 -22.28
CA GLU A 107 21.98 -25.83 -23.60
C GLU A 107 20.77 -25.15 -24.26
N LYS A 108 19.55 -25.64 -24.04
CA LYS A 108 18.33 -25.02 -24.59
C LYS A 108 18.04 -23.66 -23.95
N PHE A 109 18.10 -23.55 -22.63
CA PHE A 109 17.72 -22.34 -21.90
C PHE A 109 18.88 -21.39 -21.56
N ASN A 110 20.13 -21.84 -21.74
CA ASN A 110 21.29 -20.98 -21.54
C ASN A 110 21.36 -19.90 -22.62
N LYS A 111 21.49 -18.67 -22.14
CA LYS A 111 21.63 -17.44 -22.92
C LYS A 111 23.07 -16.93 -22.95
N PHE A 112 24.06 -17.69 -22.49
CA PHE A 112 25.48 -17.31 -22.44
C PHE A 112 26.34 -18.26 -23.32
N GLY A 113 27.31 -17.74 -24.11
CA GLY A 113 28.05 -18.42 -25.19
C GLY A 113 27.38 -18.79 -26.55
N LYS A 114 26.34 -18.10 -27.07
CA LYS A 114 25.76 -18.38 -28.41
C LYS A 114 25.90 -17.15 -29.29
N GLU A 115 26.09 -17.36 -30.60
CA GLU A 115 26.50 -16.32 -31.56
C GLU A 115 25.39 -15.32 -31.93
N ASP A 116 24.14 -15.58 -31.52
CA ASP A 116 22.96 -14.81 -31.90
C ASP A 116 22.53 -13.74 -30.86
N TRP A 117 23.34 -13.47 -29.83
CA TRP A 117 23.18 -12.38 -28.86
C TRP A 117 24.55 -11.90 -28.36
#